data_AF-A0A4R4IEV9-F1
#
_entry.id   AF-A0A4R4IEV9-F1
#
_cell.length_a   1.000
_cell.length_b   1.000
_cell.length_c   1.000
_cell.angle_alpha   90.00
_cell.angle_beta   90.00
_cell.angle_gamma   90.00
#
_symmetry.space_group_name_H-M   'P 1'
#
loop_
_entity.id
_entity.type
_entity.pdbx_description
1 polymer ?
#
loop_
_entity_poly.entity_id
_entity_poly.type
_entity_poly.pdbx_seq_one_letter_code
_entity_poly.pdbx_strand_id
1 'polypeptide(L)'
;MTDAAQNDALLQALYRKPMTAMEILSELGIARASARVHDLRSAGHVIHSTEIVVRNRQGKPCRVARYSAPSAQKLLIPQMPGRARYSHRPSRKEPSA
;
A
#
# COMPACT_ATOMS: atom_id res chain seq x y z
N MET A 1 -19.34 6.98 -16.56
CA MET A 1 -19.00 6.09 -15.45
C MET A 1 -19.37 6.83 -14.17
N THR A 2 -20.19 6.24 -13.30
CA THR A 2 -20.56 6.88 -12.02
C THR A 2 -19.39 6.78 -11.03
N ASP A 3 -19.39 7.64 -10.01
CA ASP A 3 -18.39 7.62 -8.95
C ASP A 3 -18.29 6.25 -8.25
N ALA A 4 -19.42 5.59 -8.03
CA ALA A 4 -19.47 4.24 -7.47
C ALA A 4 -18.77 3.20 -8.37
N ALA A 5 -19.04 3.24 -9.68
CA ALA A 5 -18.40 2.33 -10.62
C ALA A 5 -16.87 2.55 -10.70
N GLN A 6 -16.41 3.80 -10.57
CA GLN A 6 -14.98 4.11 -10.49
C GLN A 6 -14.35 3.56 -9.21
N ASN A 7 -15.03 3.69 -8.07
CA ASN A 7 -14.57 3.16 -6.78
C ASN A 7 -14.43 1.64 -6.83
N ASP A 8 -15.42 0.94 -7.37
CA ASP A 8 -15.39 -0.52 -7.51
C ASP A 8 -14.26 -0.97 -8.42
N ALA A 9 -14.08 -0.32 -9.58
CA ALA A 9 -12.99 -0.63 -10.50
C ALA A 9 -11.61 -0.41 -9.86
N LEU A 10 -11.45 0.70 -9.12
CA LEU A 10 -10.22 1.01 -8.40
C LEU A 10 -9.93 -0.04 -7.32
N LEU A 11 -10.94 -0.41 -6.52
CA LEU A 11 -10.78 -1.39 -5.45
C LEU A 11 -10.36 -2.76 -6.00
N GLN A 12 -10.99 -3.22 -7.09
CA GLN A 12 -10.62 -4.47 -7.75
C GLN A 12 -9.19 -4.44 -8.30
N ALA A 13 -8.75 -3.30 -8.86
CA ALA A 13 -7.38 -3.15 -9.32
C ALA A 13 -6.37 -3.18 -8.16
N LEU A 14 -6.67 -2.50 -7.05
CA LEU A 14 -5.81 -2.45 -5.86
C LEU A 14 -5.65 -3.80 -5.16
N TYR A 15 -6.62 -4.70 -5.27
CA TYR A 15 -6.48 -6.09 -4.80
C TYR A 15 -5.53 -6.93 -5.65
N ARG A 16 -5.38 -6.58 -6.94
CA ARG A 16 -4.47 -7.29 -7.86
C ARG A 16 -3.04 -6.78 -7.74
N LYS A 17 -2.87 -5.45 -7.72
CA LYS A 17 -1.55 -4.83 -7.60
C LYS A 17 -1.63 -3.45 -6.94
N PRO A 18 -0.61 -3.04 -6.18
CA PRO A 18 -0.51 -1.66 -5.72
C PRO A 18 -0.22 -0.72 -6.89
N MET A 19 -0.88 0.43 -6.94
CA MET A 19 -0.80 1.40 -8.05
C MET A 19 -0.59 2.83 -7.56
N THR A 20 0.12 3.62 -8.35
CA THR A 20 0.28 5.07 -8.20
C THR A 20 -0.87 5.84 -8.86
N ALA A 21 -1.00 7.12 -8.55
CA ALA A 21 -2.02 7.97 -9.18
C ALA A 21 -1.92 8.02 -10.71
N MET A 22 -0.70 8.00 -11.29
CA MET A 22 -0.54 7.99 -12.75
C MET A 22 -0.89 6.65 -13.38
N GLU A 23 -0.58 5.53 -12.72
CA GLU A 23 -1.00 4.21 -13.20
C GLU A 23 -2.53 4.06 -13.15
N ILE A 24 -3.18 4.57 -12.09
CA ILE A 24 -4.65 4.58 -11.97
C ILE A 24 -5.27 5.41 -13.10
N LEU A 25 -4.71 6.58 -13.41
CA LEU A 25 -5.17 7.39 -14.53
C LEU A 25 -4.96 6.68 -15.87
N SER A 26 -3.78 6.12 -16.09
CA SER A 26 -3.41 5.51 -17.37
C SER A 26 -4.12 4.19 -17.65
N GLU A 27 -4.36 3.37 -16.64
CA GLU A 27 -4.94 2.03 -16.80
C GLU A 27 -6.45 2.01 -16.62
N LEU A 28 -6.99 2.82 -15.70
CA LEU A 28 -8.42 2.80 -15.35
C LEU A 28 -9.17 4.04 -15.86
N GLY A 29 -8.47 5.06 -16.36
CA GLY A 29 -9.09 6.32 -16.77
C GLY A 29 -9.65 7.15 -15.61
N ILE A 30 -9.24 6.85 -14.36
CA ILE A 30 -9.75 7.50 -13.15
C ILE A 30 -8.87 8.69 -12.80
N ALA A 31 -9.38 9.90 -13.04
CA ALA A 31 -8.79 11.13 -12.54
C ALA A 31 -9.06 11.30 -11.03
N ARG A 32 -8.24 12.12 -10.36
CA ARG A 32 -8.34 12.39 -8.90
C ARG A 32 -8.39 11.11 -8.06
N ALA A 33 -7.46 10.18 -8.30
CA ALA A 33 -7.34 8.91 -7.57
C ALA A 33 -7.39 9.08 -6.04
N SER A 34 -6.85 10.17 -5.49
CA SER A 34 -6.91 10.47 -4.05
C SER A 34 -8.33 10.66 -3.52
N ALA A 35 -9.23 11.27 -4.30
CA ALA A 35 -10.64 11.41 -3.92
C ALA A 35 -11.34 10.05 -3.88
N ARG A 36 -11.09 9.19 -4.88
CA ARG A 36 -11.66 7.83 -4.90
C ARG A 36 -11.14 6.95 -3.76
N VAL A 37 -9.86 7.08 -3.43
CA VAL A 37 -9.28 6.43 -2.24
C VAL A 37 -9.93 6.95 -0.95
N HIS A 38 -10.21 8.25 -0.86
CA HIS A 38 -10.92 8.82 0.29
C HIS A 38 -12.35 8.25 0.42
N ASP A 39 -13.07 8.13 -0.69
CA ASP A 39 -14.42 7.56 -0.69
C ASP A 39 -14.42 6.09 -0.27
N LEU A 40 -13.47 5.31 -0.81
CA LEU A 40 -13.31 3.89 -0.43
C LEU A 40 -12.98 3.73 1.06
N ARG A 41 -12.13 4.60 1.62
CA ARG A 41 -11.86 4.63 3.07
C ARG A 41 -13.09 5.01 3.88
N SER A 42 -13.86 5.99 3.41
CA SER A 42 -15.10 6.42 4.05
C SER A 42 -16.17 5.32 4.02
N ALA A 43 -16.15 4.47 2.98
CA ALA A 43 -16.96 3.26 2.88
C ALA A 43 -16.45 2.08 3.73
N GLY A 44 -15.33 2.24 4.45
CA GLY A 44 -14.79 1.22 5.36
C GLY A 44 -13.75 0.28 4.73
N HIS A 45 -13.32 0.51 3.48
CA HIS A 45 -12.26 -0.29 2.87
C HIS A 45 -10.88 0.11 3.40
N VAL A 46 -10.07 -0.89 3.72
CA VAL A 46 -8.69 -0.70 4.17
C VAL A 46 -7.80 -0.45 2.96
N ILE A 47 -7.42 0.81 2.73
CA ILE A 47 -6.46 1.19 1.68
C ILE A 47 -5.24 1.85 2.31
N HIS A 48 -4.08 1.24 2.11
CA HIS A 48 -2.80 1.78 2.56
C HIS A 48 -2.21 2.73 1.51
N SER A 49 -1.52 3.76 2.00
CA SER A 49 -0.74 4.68 1.16
C SER A 49 0.72 4.62 1.58
N THR A 50 1.59 4.41 0.61
CA THR A 50 3.05 4.44 0.80
C THR A 50 3.65 5.48 -0.13
N GLU A 51 4.58 6.29 0.37
CA GLU A 51 5.30 7.24 -0.47
C GLU A 51 6.42 6.50 -1.21
N ILE A 52 6.51 6.68 -2.53
CA ILE A 52 7.59 6.15 -3.36
C ILE A 52 8.26 7.26 -4.16
N VAL A 53 9.53 7.08 -4.50
CA VAL A 53 10.27 7.99 -5.37
C VAL A 53 10.19 7.46 -6.81
N VAL A 54 9.71 8.29 -7.73
CA VAL A 54 9.66 8.02 -9.17
C VAL A 54 10.41 9.12 -9.92
N ARG A 55 10.84 8.84 -11.16
CA ARG A 55 11.39 9.88 -12.03
C ARG A 55 10.27 10.52 -12.84
N ASN A 56 10.20 11.85 -12.82
CA ASN A 56 9.27 12.58 -13.68
C ASN A 56 9.76 12.64 -15.13
N ARG A 57 8.95 13.19 -16.04
CA ARG A 57 9.31 13.36 -17.46
C ARG A 57 10.57 14.21 -17.69
N GLN A 58 10.95 15.05 -16.74
CA GLN A 58 12.18 15.85 -16.77
C GLN A 58 13.39 15.13 -16.15
N GLY A 59 13.25 13.85 -15.79
CA GLY A 59 14.30 13.04 -15.18
C GLY A 59 14.55 13.31 -13.69
N LYS A 60 13.80 14.21 -13.06
CA LYS A 60 13.98 14.57 -11.64
C LYS A 60 13.27 13.55 -10.73
N PRO A 61 13.85 13.19 -9.57
CA PRO A 61 13.16 12.38 -8.58
C PRO A 61 11.99 13.18 -7.98
N CYS A 62 10.82 12.56 -7.94
CA CYS A 62 9.60 13.09 -7.35
C CYS A 62 8.97 12.04 -6.45
N ARG A 63 8.34 12.47 -5.37
CA ARG A 63 7.64 11.58 -4.47
C ARG A 63 6.17 11.51 -4.83
N VAL A 64 5.62 10.30 -4.89
CA VAL A 64 4.22 10.05 -5.21
C VAL A 64 3.63 9.01 -4.27
N ALA A 65 2.34 9.10 -4.03
CA ALA A 65 1.62 8.08 -3.29
C ALA A 65 1.39 6.83 -4.16
N ARG A 66 1.70 5.67 -3.58
CA ARG A 66 1.35 4.34 -4.07
C ARG A 66 0.32 3.73 -3.13
N TYR A 67 -0.81 3.35 -3.68
CA TYR A 67 -1.95 2.79 -2.96
C TYR A 67 -1.93 1.26 -3.04
N SER A 68 -2.33 0.59 -1.96
CA SER A 68 -2.52 -0.86 -1.93
C SER A 68 -3.72 -1.24 -1.06
N ALA A 69 -4.37 -2.34 -1.41
CA ALA A 69 -5.36 -2.99 -0.56
C ALA A 69 -4.77 -4.32 -0.04
N PRO A 70 -5.05 -4.71 1.22
CA PRO A 70 -4.68 -6.02 1.71
C PRO A 70 -5.46 -7.08 0.92
N SER A 71 -4.75 -8.02 0.28
CA SER A 71 -5.41 -9.19 -0.29
C SER A 71 -5.95 -10.06 0.85
N ALA A 72 -7.05 -10.77 0.62
CA ALA A 72 -7.66 -11.67 1.61
C ALA A 72 -6.66 -12.71 2.18
N GLN A 73 -5.61 -13.05 1.41
CA GLN A 73 -4.52 -13.93 1.86
C GLN A 73 -3.71 -13.34 3.02
N LYS A 74 -3.59 -12.02 3.14
CA LYS A 74 -2.80 -11.38 4.21
C LYS A 74 -3.55 -11.30 5.54
N LEU A 75 -4.87 -11.48 5.53
CA LEU A 75 -5.71 -11.60 6.73
C LEU A 75 -5.73 -13.03 7.27
N LEU A 76 -5.22 -14.00 6.51
CA LEU A 76 -5.00 -15.38 6.96
C LEU A 76 -3.67 -15.48 7.73
N ILE A 77 -3.50 -14.68 8.78
CA ILE A 77 -2.51 -15.00 9.81
C ILE A 77 -3.15 -16.14 10.62
N PRO A 78 -2.60 -17.37 10.64
CA PRO A 78 -3.04 -18.36 11.61
C PRO A 78 -2.84 -17.73 12.99
N GLN A 79 -3.92 -17.59 13.76
CA GLN A 79 -3.87 -17.21 15.17
C GLN A 79 -3.18 -18.34 15.94
N MET A 80 -1.87 -18.49 15.76
CA MET A 80 -1.04 -19.40 16.53
C MET A 80 -0.68 -18.66 17.83
N PRO A 81 -1.05 -19.15 19.02
CA PRO A 81 -0.57 -18.60 20.29
C PRO A 81 0.89 -19.05 20.49
N GLY A 82 1.80 -18.54 19.65
CA GLY A 82 3.22 -18.81 19.73
C GLY A 82 3.91 -17.78 20.61
N ARG A 83 4.14 -18.14 21.88
CA ARG A 83 5.05 -17.44 22.80
C ARG A 83 6.41 -17.20 22.11
N ALA A 84 6.63 -16.03 21.54
CA ALA A 84 7.98 -15.57 21.25
C ALA A 84 8.64 -15.24 22.61
N ARG A 85 9.34 -16.22 23.19
CA ARG A 85 10.35 -15.93 24.21
C ARG A 85 11.43 -15.13 23.50
N TYR A 86 11.44 -13.82 23.70
CA TYR A 86 12.59 -12.97 23.37
C TYR A 86 13.82 -13.58 24.07
N SER A 87 14.67 -14.29 23.32
CA SER A 87 16.01 -14.57 23.80
C SER A 87 16.80 -13.28 23.65
N HIS A 88 17.04 -12.60 24.77
CA HIS A 88 18.10 -11.60 24.82
C HIS A 88 19.39 -12.30 24.41
N ARG A 89 19.89 -12.03 23.20
CA ARG A 89 21.30 -12.30 22.88
C ARG A 89 22.13 -11.28 23.67
N PRO A 90 22.99 -11.68 24.61
CA PRO A 90 23.91 -10.74 25.22
C PRO A 90 24.93 -10.29 24.18
N SER A 91 25.13 -8.97 24.10
CA SER A 91 26.10 -8.32 23.23
C SER A 91 27.51 -8.86 23.48
N ARG A 92 28.18 -9.28 22.40
CA ARG A 92 29.58 -9.70 22.39
C ARG A 92 30.45 -8.46 22.68
N LYS A 93 31.06 -8.37 23.86
CA LYS A 93 32.16 -7.42 24.09
C LYS A 93 33.41 -8.01 23.44
N GLU A 94 33.97 -7.30 22.47
CA GLU A 94 35.30 -7.59 21.92
C GLU A 94 36.37 -7.34 23.00
N PRO A 95 37.49 -8.09 22.98
CA PRO A 95 38.56 -7.90 23.96
C PRO A 95 39.32 -6.62 23.66
N SER A 96 39.64 -5.84 24.70
CA SER A 96 40.55 -4.71 24.62
C SER A 96 41.77 -5.02 25.49
N ALA A 97 42.94 -5.03 24.83
CA ALA A 97 44.33 -5.04 25.30
C ALA A 97 44.78 -6.17 26.25
#